data_AF-A0A7K0FGN7-F1
#
_entry.id   AF-A0A7K0FGN7-F1
#
_cell.length_a   1.000
_cell.length_b   1.000
_cell.length_c   1.000
_cell.angle_alpha   90.00
_cell.angle_beta   90.00
_cell.angle_gamma   90.00
#
_symmetry.space_group_name_H-M   'P 1'
#
loop_
_entity.id
_entity.type
_entity.pdbx_description
1 polymer ?
#
loop_
_entity_poly.entity_id
_entity_poly.type
_entity_poly.pdbx_seq_one_letter_code
_entity_poly.pdbx_strand_id
1 'polypeptide(L)'
;MKTVALIVLCLFSTLLQAHENPKDTLYFAYDNNYIRTYDNIPNHLYLKDSNGTNNGAFYFTEVKTLEDQKINSKGICLRKFVHSSKYFDKNKNPKLNDYELWKYFRDYYIFLVKNADGKKKYIQVKSSYEIE
;
A
#
# COMPACT_ATOMS: atom_id res chain seq x y z
N MET A 1 -39.74 -35.04 5.72
CA MET A 1 -38.42 -34.87 5.05
C MET A 1 -38.16 -33.47 4.47
N LYS A 2 -39.10 -32.51 4.54
CA LYS A 2 -38.89 -31.15 4.01
C LYS A 2 -38.33 -30.16 5.05
N THR A 3 -38.60 -30.40 6.33
CA THR A 3 -38.18 -29.55 7.46
C THR A 3 -36.71 -29.74 7.85
N VAL A 4 -36.16 -30.95 7.70
CA VAL A 4 -34.74 -31.23 8.02
C VAL A 4 -33.79 -30.52 7.06
N ALA A 5 -34.18 -30.38 5.78
CA ALA A 5 -33.38 -29.67 4.77
C ALA A 5 -33.23 -28.17 5.08
N LEU A 6 -34.21 -27.55 5.75
CA LEU A 6 -34.19 -26.11 6.04
C LEU A 6 -33.19 -25.75 7.16
N ILE A 7 -33.05 -26.62 8.16
CA ILE A 7 -32.17 -26.39 9.33
C ILE A 7 -30.71 -26.52 8.94
N VAL A 8 -30.37 -27.44 8.04
CA VAL A 8 -28.99 -27.63 7.55
C VAL A 8 -28.54 -26.42 6.70
N LEU A 9 -29.44 -25.78 5.97
CA LEU A 9 -29.12 -24.61 5.14
C LEU A 9 -28.78 -23.36 5.98
N CYS A 10 -29.43 -23.19 7.14
CA CYS A 10 -29.18 -22.06 8.04
C CYS A 10 -27.83 -22.15 8.80
N LEU A 11 -27.25 -23.35 8.94
CA LEU A 11 -25.96 -23.53 9.61
C LEU A 11 -24.75 -23.17 8.72
N PHE A 12 -24.94 -23.12 7.40
CA PHE A 12 -23.87 -22.76 6.46
C PHE A 12 -23.68 -21.25 6.30
N SER A 13 -24.70 -20.42 6.56
CA SER A 13 -24.62 -18.97 6.40
C SER A 13 -23.86 -18.26 7.53
N THR A 14 -23.62 -18.90 8.66
CA THR A 14 -22.89 -18.30 9.81
C THR A 14 -21.39 -18.56 9.82
N LEU A 15 -20.85 -19.35 8.89
CA LEU A 15 -19.43 -19.76 8.88
C LEU A 15 -18.52 -18.94 7.97
N LEU A 16 -19.07 -17.97 7.23
CA LEU A 16 -18.29 -17.10 6.32
C LEU A 16 -18.11 -15.70 6.91
N GLN A 17 -17.62 -15.61 8.15
CA GLN A 17 -16.84 -14.42 8.50
C GLN A 17 -15.44 -14.65 7.92
N ALA A 18 -15.17 -14.05 6.76
CA ALA A 18 -13.81 -13.95 6.25
C ALA A 18 -12.99 -13.22 7.32
N HIS A 19 -12.24 -13.98 8.11
CA HIS A 19 -11.32 -13.42 9.09
C HIS A 19 -10.16 -12.82 8.29
N GLU A 20 -10.27 -11.53 7.98
CA GLU A 20 -9.13 -10.78 7.45
C GLU A 20 -8.02 -10.87 8.50
N ASN A 21 -6.92 -11.53 8.15
CA ASN A 21 -5.75 -11.56 9.02
C ASN A 21 -5.38 -10.11 9.35
N PRO A 22 -5.09 -9.79 10.62
CA PRO A 22 -4.69 -8.44 10.99
C PRO A 22 -3.45 -8.05 10.19
N LYS A 23 -3.57 -7.01 9.37
CA LYS A 23 -2.45 -6.48 8.59
C LYS A 23 -1.52 -5.70 9.50
N ASP A 24 -0.23 -5.93 9.37
CA ASP A 24 0.79 -5.11 10.01
C ASP A 24 0.78 -3.69 9.46
N THR A 25 1.22 -2.73 10.27
CA THR A 25 1.29 -1.32 9.86
C THR A 25 2.73 -0.89 9.59
N LEU A 26 2.98 -0.33 8.41
CA LEU A 26 4.25 0.24 7.99
C LEU A 26 4.15 1.77 7.94
N TYR A 27 5.14 2.43 8.54
CA TYR A 27 5.27 3.88 8.53
C TYR A 27 6.50 4.27 7.73
N PHE A 28 6.31 4.97 6.61
CA PHE A 28 7.39 5.52 5.81
C PHE A 28 7.44 7.04 5.96
N ALA A 29 8.64 7.62 6.06
CA ALA A 29 8.77 9.06 5.90
C ALA A 29 8.41 9.44 4.45
N TYR A 30 7.56 10.45 4.29
CA TYR A 30 7.20 10.97 2.97
C TYR A 30 8.43 11.67 2.36
N ASP A 31 8.83 11.27 1.16
CA ASP A 31 10.00 11.79 0.46
C ASP A 31 9.58 12.41 -0.88
N ASN A 32 9.53 13.74 -0.93
CA ASN A 32 9.16 14.51 -2.14
C ASN A 32 10.11 14.25 -3.32
N ASN A 33 11.34 13.78 -3.09
CA ASN A 33 12.29 13.49 -4.16
C ASN A 33 12.12 12.09 -4.75
N TYR A 34 11.43 11.21 -4.02
CA TYR A 34 11.20 9.82 -4.40
C TYR A 34 9.77 9.54 -4.86
N ILE A 35 8.81 10.26 -4.29
CA ILE A 35 7.39 10.19 -4.63
C ILE A 35 7.06 11.29 -5.62
N ARG A 36 6.49 10.91 -6.77
CA ARG A 36 6.00 11.80 -7.82
C ARG A 36 4.48 11.83 -7.81
N THR A 37 3.93 13.00 -8.05
CA THR A 37 2.50 13.25 -8.18
C THR A 37 2.26 13.98 -9.50
N TYR A 38 1.08 13.80 -10.08
CA TYR A 38 0.69 14.52 -11.29
C TYR A 38 -0.59 15.32 -11.04
N ASP A 39 -0.66 16.55 -11.55
CA ASP A 39 -1.76 17.47 -11.28
C ASP A 39 -3.12 16.94 -11.75
N ASN A 40 -3.13 16.12 -12.80
CA ASN A 40 -4.34 15.48 -13.33
C ASN A 40 -4.83 14.28 -12.50
N ILE A 41 -3.95 13.67 -11.69
CA ILE A 41 -4.25 12.52 -10.83
C ILE A 41 -3.57 12.67 -9.46
N PRO A 42 -3.92 13.70 -8.67
CA PRO A 42 -3.17 14.10 -7.48
C PRO A 42 -3.16 13.05 -6.37
N ASN A 43 -4.11 12.11 -6.38
CA ASN A 43 -4.22 11.02 -5.41
C ASN A 43 -3.29 9.83 -5.74
N HIS A 44 -2.62 9.85 -6.91
CA HIS A 44 -1.68 8.81 -7.32
C HIS A 44 -0.25 9.27 -7.03
N LEU A 45 0.41 8.49 -6.18
CA LEU A 45 1.76 8.73 -5.68
C LEU A 45 2.71 7.69 -6.28
N TYR A 46 3.35 8.03 -7.40
CA TYR A 46 4.25 7.16 -8.13
C TYR A 46 5.64 7.14 -7.52
N LEU A 47 6.30 5.98 -7.52
CA LEU A 47 7.72 5.92 -7.16
C LEU A 47 8.57 6.32 -8.35
N LYS A 48 9.67 7.02 -8.10
CA LYS A 48 10.64 7.43 -9.13
C LYS A 48 11.24 6.24 -9.90
N ASP A 49 11.30 5.05 -9.30
CA ASP A 49 11.83 3.83 -9.93
C ASP A 49 10.75 2.94 -10.59
N SER A 50 9.46 3.29 -10.49
CA SER A 50 8.37 2.51 -11.10
C SER A 50 8.46 2.54 -12.63
N ASN A 51 8.15 1.41 -13.28
CA ASN A 51 8.51 1.20 -14.69
C ASN A 51 7.57 1.82 -15.74
N GLY A 52 6.63 2.66 -15.34
CA GLY A 52 5.70 3.31 -16.27
C GLY A 52 4.81 2.30 -17.02
N THR A 53 4.11 2.79 -18.05
CA THR A 53 2.98 2.08 -18.68
C THR A 53 3.40 0.78 -19.38
N ASN A 54 4.55 0.76 -20.06
CA ASN A 54 4.97 -0.39 -20.90
C ASN A 54 5.25 -1.70 -20.13
N ASN A 55 5.56 -1.66 -18.82
CA ASN A 55 5.87 -2.85 -18.02
C ASN A 55 4.93 -2.99 -16.78
N GLY A 56 3.89 -2.15 -16.75
CA GLY A 56 3.08 -1.88 -15.58
C GLY A 56 3.79 -1.02 -14.54
N ALA A 57 3.01 -0.24 -13.80
CA ALA A 57 3.49 0.76 -12.86
C ALA A 57 2.98 0.49 -11.45
N PHE A 58 3.89 0.45 -10.48
CA PHE A 58 3.54 0.53 -9.07
C PHE A 58 3.27 1.98 -8.69
N TYR A 59 2.21 2.20 -7.93
CA TYR A 59 1.98 3.48 -7.27
C TYR A 59 1.18 3.29 -5.98
N PHE A 60 1.19 4.32 -5.15
CA PHE A 60 0.30 4.40 -3.99
C PHE A 60 -0.92 5.24 -4.32
N THR A 61 -2.10 4.79 -3.94
CA THR A 61 -3.33 5.61 -3.95
C THR A 61 -3.59 6.14 -2.55
N GLU A 62 -3.73 7.46 -2.41
CA GLU A 62 -4.16 8.06 -1.15
C GLU A 62 -5.56 7.58 -0.76
N VAL A 63 -5.73 7.16 0.50
CA VAL A 63 -7.01 6.70 1.05
C VAL A 63 -7.59 7.73 2.00
N LYS A 64 -6.81 8.14 3.00
CA LYS A 64 -7.22 9.14 3.98
C LYS A 64 -6.00 9.79 4.61
N THR A 65 -6.20 11.00 5.11
CA THR A 65 -5.23 11.72 5.92
C THR A 65 -5.68 11.71 7.37
N LEU A 66 -4.74 11.49 8.29
CA LEU A 66 -4.92 11.67 9.72
C LEU A 66 -3.97 12.77 10.20
N GLU A 67 -4.51 13.80 10.85
CA GLU A 67 -3.75 14.94 11.38
C GLU A 67 -3.52 14.79 12.89
N ASP A 68 -2.41 15.36 13.37
CA ASP A 68 -2.11 15.58 14.80
C ASP A 68 -2.25 14.34 15.71
N GLN A 69 -2.13 13.14 15.13
CA GLN A 69 -2.12 11.91 15.91
C GLN A 69 -0.76 11.72 16.60
N LYS A 70 -0.79 11.47 17.91
CA LYS A 70 0.38 11.09 18.70
C LYS A 70 0.78 9.63 18.44
N ILE A 71 1.08 9.29 17.19
CA ILE A 71 1.62 7.96 16.85
C ILE A 71 3.15 8.02 17.00
N ASN A 72 3.68 7.26 17.95
CA ASN A 72 5.13 7.09 18.11
C ASN A 72 5.70 6.14 17.05
N SER A 73 5.68 6.54 15.78
CA SER A 73 6.27 5.81 14.67
C SER A 73 7.55 6.50 14.20
N LYS A 74 8.67 5.79 14.21
CA LYS A 74 9.89 6.22 13.52
C LYS A 74 9.73 5.85 12.04
N GLY A 75 9.30 6.81 11.23
CA GLY A 75 9.14 6.58 9.79
C GLY A 75 10.44 6.09 9.16
N ILE A 76 10.40 4.93 8.51
CA ILE A 76 11.56 4.42 7.75
C ILE A 76 11.61 5.08 6.37
N CYS A 77 12.78 5.18 5.77
CA CYS A 77 12.92 5.79 4.44
C CYS A 77 12.41 4.81 3.38
N LEU A 78 11.32 5.18 2.69
CA LEU A 78 10.70 4.35 1.65
C LEU A 78 11.70 3.96 0.56
N ARG A 79 12.48 4.93 0.06
CA ARG A 79 13.51 4.68 -0.95
C ARG A 79 14.54 3.64 -0.49
N LYS A 80 15.05 3.76 0.74
CA LYS A 80 16.00 2.80 1.30
C LYS A 80 15.38 1.42 1.44
N PHE A 81 14.12 1.35 1.87
CA PHE A 81 13.40 0.08 1.95
C PHE A 81 13.28 -0.57 0.57
N VAL A 82 12.79 0.15 -0.44
CA VAL A 82 12.63 -0.38 -1.80
C VAL A 82 13.98 -0.83 -2.36
N HIS A 83 15.02 0.01 -2.25
CA HIS A 83 16.36 -0.27 -2.81
C HIS A 83 17.11 -1.40 -2.11
N SER A 84 16.75 -1.72 -0.86
CA SER A 84 17.31 -2.86 -0.11
C SER A 84 16.45 -4.12 -0.19
N SER A 85 15.24 -4.01 -0.73
CA SER A 85 14.33 -5.14 -0.89
C SER A 85 14.78 -6.05 -2.03
N LYS A 86 14.31 -7.30 -2.00
CA LYS A 86 14.48 -8.25 -3.11
C LYS A 86 13.80 -7.82 -4.42
N TYR A 87 12.96 -6.79 -4.38
CA TYR A 87 12.19 -6.31 -5.53
C TYR A 87 12.98 -5.32 -6.39
N PHE A 88 14.11 -4.80 -5.90
CA PHE A 88 14.95 -3.85 -6.62
C PHE A 88 16.31 -4.45 -6.95
N ASP A 89 16.68 -4.41 -8.22
CA ASP A 89 18.00 -4.78 -8.71
C ASP A 89 18.53 -3.70 -9.65
N LYS A 90 19.55 -2.99 -9.20
CA LYS A 90 20.18 -1.90 -9.96
C LYS A 90 20.79 -2.37 -11.30
N ASN A 91 21.06 -3.67 -11.45
CA ASN A 91 21.68 -4.25 -12.63
C ASN A 91 20.66 -4.78 -13.66
N LYS A 92 19.35 -4.74 -13.34
CA LYS A 92 18.28 -5.19 -14.25
C LYS A 92 17.60 -4.02 -14.96
N ASN A 93 16.98 -4.33 -16.09
CA ASN A 93 16.04 -3.45 -16.78
C ASN A 93 14.75 -4.24 -17.06
N PRO A 94 13.64 -3.96 -16.37
CA PRO A 94 13.49 -2.91 -15.36
C PRO A 94 14.25 -3.15 -14.05
N LYS A 95 14.56 -2.06 -13.32
CA LYS A 95 15.28 -2.12 -12.04
C LYS A 95 14.39 -2.54 -10.88
N LEU A 96 13.14 -2.08 -10.89
CA LEU A 96 12.14 -2.42 -9.89
C LEU A 96 11.21 -3.50 -10.47
N ASN A 97 10.84 -4.50 -9.68
CA ASN A 97 9.73 -5.38 -10.00
C ASN A 97 8.45 -4.82 -9.36
N ASP A 98 7.73 -4.00 -10.12
CA ASP A 98 6.53 -3.29 -9.64
C ASP A 98 5.44 -4.23 -9.14
N TYR A 99 5.19 -5.32 -9.87
CA TYR A 99 4.18 -6.32 -9.51
C TYR A 99 4.49 -7.01 -8.18
N GLU A 100 5.74 -7.46 -7.99
CA GLU A 100 6.13 -8.12 -6.75
C GLU A 100 6.17 -7.14 -5.56
N LEU A 101 6.57 -5.88 -5.79
CA LEU A 101 6.51 -4.84 -4.77
C LEU A 101 5.05 -4.54 -4.36
N TRP A 102 4.15 -4.45 -5.33
CA TRP A 102 2.72 -4.29 -5.09
C TRP A 102 2.14 -5.43 -4.26
N LYS A 103 2.44 -6.67 -4.67
CA LYS A 103 1.98 -7.89 -4.01
C LYS A 103 2.40 -7.91 -2.55
N TYR A 104 3.65 -7.55 -2.28
CA TYR A 104 4.16 -7.40 -0.91
C TYR A 104 3.39 -6.35 -0.11
N PHE A 105 3.23 -5.15 -0.66
CA PHE A 105 2.61 -4.05 0.08
C PHE A 105 1.10 -4.19 0.29
N ARG A 106 0.42 -5.01 -0.51
CA ARG A 106 -1.03 -5.22 -0.40
C ARG A 106 -1.46 -5.78 0.95
N ASP A 107 -0.55 -6.47 1.64
CA ASP A 107 -0.80 -7.14 2.91
C ASP A 107 -0.49 -6.25 4.14
N TYR A 108 -0.18 -4.97 3.91
CA TYR A 108 0.13 -4.01 4.99
C TYR A 108 -0.82 -2.81 5.00
N TYR A 109 -1.04 -2.23 6.17
CA TYR A 109 -1.49 -0.84 6.29
C TYR A 109 -0.29 0.08 6.14
N ILE A 110 -0.32 1.00 5.18
CA ILE A 110 0.83 1.85 4.88
C ILE A 110 0.48 3.30 5.15
N PHE A 111 1.33 3.96 5.91
CA PHE A 111 1.25 5.40 6.17
C PHE A 111 2.51 6.10 5.67
N LEU A 112 2.32 7.13 4.85
CA LEU A 112 3.36 8.09 4.51
C LEU A 112 3.28 9.27 5.50
N VAL A 113 4.36 9.49 6.23
CA VAL A 113 4.44 10.46 7.33
C VAL A 113 5.11 11.73 6.81
N LYS A 114 4.32 12.80 6.68
CA LYS A 114 4.82 14.17 6.43
C LYS A 114 5.00 14.89 7.76
N ASN A 115 6.14 15.56 7.92
CA ASN A 115 6.34 16.54 8.98
C ASN A 115 6.20 17.93 8.36
N ALA A 116 5.23 18.73 8.82
CA ALA A 116 5.06 20.12 8.43
C ALA A 116 4.83 20.96 9.69
N ASP A 117 5.64 22.00 9.88
CA ASP A 117 5.49 22.98 10.96
C ASP A 117 5.38 22.36 12.37
N GLY A 118 6.17 21.32 12.65
CA GLY A 118 6.17 20.61 13.93
C GLY A 118 5.00 19.63 14.12
N LYS A 119 4.07 19.55 13.16
CA LYS A 119 2.95 18.61 13.14
C LYS A 119 3.23 17.42 12.24
N LYS A 120 2.74 16.26 12.66
CA LYS A 120 2.80 15.02 11.87
C LYS A 120 1.48 14.81 11.15
N LYS A 121 1.56 14.68 9.83
CA LYS A 121 0.45 14.28 8.96
C LYS A 121 0.70 12.84 8.49
N TYR A 122 -0.27 11.97 8.71
CA TYR A 122 -0.20 10.57 8.33
C TYR A 122 -1.14 10.33 7.15
N ILE A 123 -0.56 10.09 5.98
CA ILE A 123 -1.31 9.80 4.75
C ILE A 123 -1.40 8.30 4.62
N GLN A 124 -2.58 7.74 4.89
CA GLN A 124 -2.83 6.32 4.62
C GLN A 124 -2.90 6.11 3.11
N VAL A 125 -2.19 5.10 2.63
CA VAL A 125 -2.18 4.73 1.22
C VAL A 125 -2.47 3.25 1.02
N LYS A 126 -2.92 2.90 -0.19
CA LYS A 126 -2.99 1.53 -0.69
C LYS A 126 -1.99 1.37 -1.82
N SER A 127 -1.34 0.21 -1.91
CA SER A 127 -0.54 -0.12 -3.09
C SER A 127 -1.46 -0.49 -4.26
N SER A 128 -1.10 0.01 -5.43
CA SER A 128 -1.78 -0.21 -6.69
C SER A 128 -0.75 -0.63 -7.74
N TYR A 129 -1.20 -1.46 -8.68
CA TYR A 129 -0.42 -1.88 -9.84
C TYR A 129 -1.36 -1.90 -11.03
N GLU A 130 -0.94 -1.24 -12.10
CA GLU A 130 -1.69 -1.14 -13.35
C GLU A 130 -0.79 -1.47 -14.52
N ILE A 131 -1.36 -2.16 -15.50
CA ILE A 131 -0.80 -2.38 -16.83
C ILE A 131 -1.77 -1.66 -17.78
N GLU A 132 -1.24 -0.76 -18.61
CA GLU A 132 -2.00 -0.16 -19.71
C GLU A 132 -1.84 -0.99 -20.99
#